data_AF-A0A395NXL9-F1
#
_entry.id   AF-A0A395NXL9-F1
#
_cell.length_a   1.000
_cell.length_b   1.000
_cell.length_c   1.000
_cell.angle_alpha   90.00
_cell.angle_beta   90.00
_cell.angle_gamma   90.00
#
_symmetry.space_group_name_H-M   'P 1'
#
loop_
_entity.id
_entity.type
_entity.pdbx_description
1 polymer ?
#
loop_
_entity_poly.entity_id
_entity_poly.type
_entity_poly.pdbx_seq_one_letter_code
_entity_poly.pdbx_strand_id
1 'polypeptide(L)'
;MRDNLLSSNPSLTRAHPQNNPRFASYCPFCQVSNAPSPLPQGLRDPPLYTSVPSLGSRSIPASAPPPPYVADAPVTPPPVASGKNSPELDEKAALDDTLHFLDHEHDTVQSLSLRYGVPPAALRRRNNLTSDHLLVGRKTILIPGEFYKGGVSLSPRPVEGEEEELRKGKIRRFMTACKVSDYDYALLYMEQAGYDIDVAITNYMDDEAWERSHPNQRRRNSEASKVKNRGLFWRGL
;
A
#
# COMPACT_ATOMS: atom_id res chain seq x y z
N MET A 1 -48.24 4.54 36.87
CA MET A 1 -48.59 3.67 35.71
C MET A 1 -48.16 4.40 34.44
N ARG A 2 -47.60 3.64 33.49
CA ARG A 2 -47.00 4.04 32.19
C ARG A 2 -45.46 4.06 32.18
N ASP A 3 -44.93 2.85 32.06
CA ASP A 3 -44.08 2.36 30.95
C ASP A 3 -43.14 3.35 30.25
N ASN A 4 -41.84 3.02 30.22
CA ASN A 4 -41.14 2.86 28.95
C ASN A 4 -39.83 2.07 29.10
N LEU A 5 -39.77 0.97 28.35
CA LEU A 5 -38.62 0.12 28.09
C LEU A 5 -37.56 0.88 27.29
N LEU A 6 -36.28 0.78 27.65
CA LEU A 6 -35.20 0.93 26.68
C LEU A 6 -34.01 0.00 27.03
N SER A 7 -33.87 -1.01 26.18
CA SER A 7 -32.61 -1.58 25.69
C SER A 7 -31.68 -2.30 26.69
N SER A 8 -31.86 -3.62 26.79
CA SER A 8 -30.78 -4.54 27.16
C SER A 8 -30.05 -4.99 25.89
N ASN A 9 -28.91 -4.38 25.59
CA ASN A 9 -27.91 -4.95 24.70
C ASN A 9 -26.95 -5.82 25.53
N PRO A 10 -26.68 -7.09 25.15
CA PRO A 10 -25.71 -7.92 25.83
C PRO A 10 -24.30 -7.46 25.46
N SER A 11 -23.78 -6.50 26.22
CA SER A 11 -22.38 -6.12 26.20
C SER A 11 -21.53 -7.34 26.54
N LEU A 12 -20.79 -7.82 25.54
CA LEU A 12 -19.53 -8.55 25.64
C LEU A 12 -19.05 -8.68 27.09
N THR A 13 -19.13 -9.88 27.66
CA THR A 13 -18.49 -10.22 28.93
C THR A 13 -16.99 -10.15 28.74
N ARG A 14 -16.47 -8.92 28.86
CA ARG A 14 -15.05 -8.60 28.94
C ARG A 14 -14.50 -9.37 30.13
N ALA A 15 -13.73 -10.43 29.85
CA ALA A 15 -13.02 -11.20 30.86
C ALA A 15 -12.29 -10.21 31.78
N HIS A 16 -12.78 -10.07 33.02
CA HIS A 16 -12.24 -9.12 33.96
C HIS A 16 -10.85 -9.64 34.37
N PRO A 17 -9.75 -8.90 34.15
CA PRO A 17 -8.38 -9.38 34.41
C PRO A 17 -8.07 -9.68 35.89
N GLN A 18 -9.03 -9.47 36.81
CA GLN A 18 -8.90 -9.65 38.25
C GLN A 18 -8.72 -11.12 38.67
N ASN A 19 -9.04 -12.09 37.80
CA ASN A 19 -8.88 -13.52 38.11
C ASN A 19 -7.47 -14.07 37.82
N ASN A 20 -6.56 -13.27 37.24
CA ASN A 20 -5.19 -13.70 37.03
C ASN A 20 -4.28 -13.06 38.09
N PRO A 21 -3.61 -13.86 38.95
CA PRO A 21 -2.76 -13.32 40.02
C PRO A 21 -1.62 -12.44 39.51
N ARG A 22 -1.25 -12.60 38.23
CA ARG A 22 -0.23 -11.77 37.57
C ARG A 22 -0.65 -10.31 37.37
N PHE A 23 -1.95 -10.03 37.37
CA PHE A 23 -2.52 -8.68 37.22
C PHE A 23 -3.11 -8.13 38.53
N ALA A 24 -2.90 -8.82 39.66
CA ALA A 24 -3.37 -8.35 40.97
C ALA A 24 -2.69 -7.04 41.41
N SER A 25 -1.42 -6.84 41.01
CA SER A 25 -0.64 -5.65 41.36
C SER A 25 -0.59 -4.59 40.26
N TYR A 26 -0.91 -4.95 39.01
CA TYR A 26 -0.76 -4.07 37.84
C TYR A 26 -1.81 -4.37 36.75
N CYS A 27 -2.54 -3.34 36.32
CA CYS A 27 -3.49 -3.45 35.22
C CYS A 27 -2.85 -2.93 33.91
N PRO A 28 -2.65 -3.77 32.87
CA PRO A 28 -2.02 -3.35 31.61
C PRO A 28 -2.90 -2.39 30.79
N PHE A 29 -4.22 -2.38 31.00
CA PHE A 29 -5.13 -1.50 30.26
C PHE A 29 -5.22 -0.09 30.86
N CYS A 30 -5.12 0.01 32.18
CA CYS A 30 -5.18 1.30 32.87
C CYS A 30 -3.79 1.85 33.19
N GLN A 31 -2.74 1.01 33.11
CA GLN A 31 -1.36 1.35 33.46
C GLN A 31 -1.16 1.85 34.91
N VAL A 32 -2.11 1.56 35.80
CA VAL A 32 -2.10 1.90 37.22
C VAL A 32 -1.70 0.66 38.04
N SER A 33 -0.84 0.85 39.03
CA SER A 33 -0.45 -0.15 40.02
C SER A 33 -1.27 0.04 41.31
N ASN A 34 -1.70 -1.06 41.93
CA ASN A 34 -2.44 -1.03 43.21
C ASN A 34 -1.54 -1.37 44.42
N ALA A 35 -0.22 -1.41 44.23
CA ALA A 35 0.73 -1.62 45.32
C ALA A 35 0.77 -0.39 46.25
N PRO A 36 0.89 -0.57 47.58
CA PRO A 36 1.03 0.56 48.50
C PRO A 36 2.39 1.22 48.30
N SER A 37 2.44 2.28 47.50
CA SER A 37 3.61 3.15 47.35
C SER A 37 3.36 4.45 48.13
N PRO A 38 4.41 5.17 48.57
CA PRO A 38 4.27 6.43 49.32
C PRO A 38 3.76 7.60 48.46
N LEU A 39 3.39 7.35 47.20
CA LEU A 39 2.87 8.35 46.27
C LEU A 39 1.33 8.38 46.32
N PRO A 40 0.70 9.54 46.11
CA PRO A 40 -0.75 9.64 46.09
C PRO A 40 -1.34 8.69 45.04
N GLN A 41 -2.38 7.98 45.46
CA GLN A 41 -2.98 6.88 44.70
C GLN A 41 -3.45 7.33 43.32
N GLY A 42 -2.87 6.76 42.26
CA GLY A 42 -3.15 7.10 40.86
C GLY A 42 -1.98 7.67 40.06
N LEU A 43 -0.83 7.95 40.70
CA LEU A 43 0.39 8.34 40.02
C LEU A 43 1.31 7.13 39.80
N ARG A 44 1.84 6.99 38.58
CA ARG A 44 2.78 5.93 38.22
C ARG A 44 4.09 6.09 38.99
N ASP A 45 4.66 4.98 39.45
CA ASP A 45 6.08 4.95 39.78
C ASP A 45 6.86 5.22 38.49
N PRO A 46 7.80 6.19 38.49
CA PRO A 46 8.67 6.38 37.35
C PRO A 46 9.40 5.05 37.09
N PRO A 47 9.65 4.70 35.81
CA PRO A 47 10.49 3.55 35.51
C PRO A 47 11.78 3.68 36.32
N LEU A 48 12.22 2.59 36.97
CA LEU A 48 13.53 2.54 37.61
C LEU A 48 14.57 2.87 36.54
N TYR A 49 14.98 4.13 36.48
CA TYR A 49 16.12 4.55 35.70
C TYR A 49 17.29 3.82 36.35
N THR A 50 17.74 2.75 35.71
CA THR A 50 19.05 2.19 36.03
C THR A 50 20.01 3.34 35.85
N SER A 51 20.53 3.87 36.95
CA SER A 51 21.59 4.86 36.91
C SER A 51 22.67 4.27 36.05
N VAL A 52 22.86 4.87 34.87
CA VAL A 52 23.97 4.56 33.97
C VAL A 52 25.23 4.48 34.83
N PRO A 53 26.04 3.41 34.71
CA PRO A 53 27.26 3.34 35.49
C PRO A 53 28.11 4.55 35.15
N SER A 54 28.48 5.31 36.18
CA SER A 54 29.39 6.45 36.10
C SER A 54 30.71 5.95 35.50
N LEU A 55 30.85 6.10 34.19
CA LEU A 55 32.09 5.89 33.47
C LEU A 55 33.06 6.96 33.98
N GLY A 56 33.96 6.53 34.86
CA GLY A 56 35.29 7.09 35.07
C GLY A 56 35.36 8.60 35.22
N SER A 57 35.55 9.05 36.46
CA SER A 57 36.18 10.33 36.76
C SER A 57 37.48 10.47 35.97
N ARG A 58 37.41 11.09 34.79
CA ARG A 58 38.56 11.74 34.15
C ARG A 58 38.60 13.14 34.75
N SER A 59 39.57 13.35 35.62
CA SER A 59 39.98 14.66 36.09
C SER A 59 40.33 15.54 34.88
N ILE A 60 39.41 16.41 34.48
CA ILE A 60 39.71 17.53 33.58
C ILE A 60 40.29 18.63 34.47
N PRO A 61 41.53 19.10 34.24
CA PRO A 61 42.06 20.24 34.99
C PRO A 61 41.21 21.48 34.70
N ALA A 62 40.80 22.15 35.78
CA ALA A 62 40.04 23.39 35.76
C ALA A 62 40.90 24.56 35.26
N SER A 63 41.16 24.62 33.96
CA SER A 63 41.69 25.82 33.29
C SER A 63 41.49 25.72 31.78
N ALA A 64 40.24 25.81 31.34
CA ALA A 64 39.92 26.14 29.94
C ALA A 64 38.64 26.98 29.95
N PRO A 65 38.66 28.21 29.40
CA PRO A 65 37.46 29.02 29.30
C PRO A 65 36.42 28.31 28.40
N PRO A 66 35.12 28.43 28.70
CA PRO A 66 34.08 27.90 27.83
C PRO A 66 34.19 28.53 26.43
N PRO A 67 33.80 27.81 25.37
CA PRO A 67 33.76 28.37 24.02
C PRO A 67 32.90 29.65 24.02
N PRO A 68 33.31 30.71 23.31
CA PRO A 68 32.61 31.99 23.32
C PRO A 68 31.20 31.82 22.77
N TYR A 69 30.22 32.31 23.54
CA TYR A 69 28.83 32.37 23.15
C TYR A 69 28.69 33.41 22.03
N VAL A 70 28.56 32.96 20.78
CA VAL A 70 28.14 33.84 19.68
C VAL A 70 26.65 34.11 19.89
N ALA A 71 26.33 35.30 20.40
CA ALA A 71 24.97 35.81 20.45
C ALA A 71 24.44 35.99 19.02
N ASP A 72 23.19 35.60 18.81
CA ASP A 72 22.41 35.79 17.59
C ASP A 72 22.61 37.20 17.02
N ALA A 73 23.02 37.25 15.75
CA ALA A 73 23.14 38.49 15.01
C ALA A 73 21.73 39.08 14.72
N PRO A 74 21.55 40.40 14.83
CA PRO A 74 20.27 41.04 14.60
C PRO A 74 19.89 41.00 13.10
N VAL A 75 18.69 40.48 12.86
CA VAL A 75 17.98 40.55 11.57
C VAL A 75 17.79 42.01 11.17
N THR A 76 18.39 42.41 10.06
CA THR A 76 18.02 43.63 9.32
C THR A 76 17.41 43.22 7.98
N PRO A 77 16.19 43.68 7.65
CA PRO A 77 15.61 43.45 6.33
C PRO A 77 16.04 44.57 5.35
N PRO A 78 16.51 44.26 4.14
CA PRO A 78 16.54 45.20 3.02
C PRO A 78 15.37 44.98 2.04
N PRO A 79 15.11 45.95 1.14
CA PRO A 79 13.77 46.40 0.78
C PRO A 79 13.15 45.72 -0.44
N VAL A 80 11.83 45.81 -0.49
CA VAL A 80 10.97 45.65 -1.67
C VAL A 80 11.46 46.49 -2.86
N ALA A 81 11.81 45.82 -3.95
CA ALA A 81 11.77 46.39 -5.29
C ALA A 81 11.35 45.31 -6.28
N SER A 82 10.18 45.54 -6.88
CA SER A 82 9.60 44.78 -7.97
C SER A 82 10.53 44.78 -9.17
N GLY A 83 10.82 43.59 -9.69
CA GLY A 83 11.61 43.40 -10.91
C GLY A 83 11.22 42.08 -11.54
N LYS A 84 10.26 42.13 -12.47
CA LYS A 84 10.05 41.09 -13.47
C LYS A 84 11.39 40.81 -14.14
N ASN A 85 11.89 39.60 -14.00
CA ASN A 85 12.76 38.94 -14.96
C ASN A 85 12.68 37.44 -14.71
N SER A 86 11.95 36.77 -15.59
CA SER A 86 12.10 35.35 -15.90
C SER A 86 13.56 35.04 -16.23
N PRO A 87 14.18 34.01 -15.64
CA PRO A 87 15.24 33.28 -16.29
C PRO A 87 14.59 32.08 -17.00
N GLU A 88 14.33 32.28 -18.29
CA GLU A 88 14.60 31.25 -19.28
C GLU A 88 16.13 30.97 -19.23
N LEU A 89 16.55 29.75 -19.65
CA LEU A 89 17.90 29.16 -19.60
C LEU A 89 18.16 28.34 -18.30
N ASP A 90 18.26 27.00 -18.29
CA ASP A 90 18.91 26.09 -19.25
C ASP A 90 18.17 24.74 -19.43
N GLU A 91 17.67 24.52 -20.64
CA GLU A 91 17.12 23.27 -21.21
C GLU A 91 18.21 22.24 -21.59
N LYS A 92 19.25 22.04 -20.76
CA LYS A 92 20.36 21.13 -21.12
C LYS A 92 21.06 20.44 -19.95
N ALA A 93 20.29 20.04 -18.94
CA ALA A 93 20.65 18.97 -18.00
C ALA A 93 19.41 18.60 -17.17
N ALA A 94 18.35 18.09 -17.82
CA ALA A 94 17.46 17.18 -17.11
C ALA A 94 18.33 15.98 -16.72
N LEU A 95 18.94 16.05 -15.53
CA LEU A 95 19.74 14.97 -14.96
C LEU A 95 18.87 13.72 -15.04
N ASP A 96 19.31 12.73 -15.82
CA ASP A 96 18.47 11.60 -16.25
C ASP A 96 17.71 11.02 -15.06
N ASP A 97 16.38 11.17 -15.10
CA ASP A 97 15.52 10.63 -14.05
C ASP A 97 15.65 9.11 -14.06
N THR A 98 16.00 8.56 -12.90
CA THR A 98 16.15 7.11 -12.75
C THR A 98 14.79 6.49 -12.49
N LEU A 99 14.37 5.55 -13.33
CA LEU A 99 13.12 4.81 -13.15
C LEU A 99 13.30 3.66 -12.16
N HIS A 100 12.56 3.67 -11.06
CA HIS A 100 12.58 2.62 -10.03
C HIS A 100 11.28 1.80 -10.08
N PHE A 101 11.42 0.48 -10.08
CA PHE A 101 10.29 -0.46 -9.97
C PHE A 101 9.93 -0.65 -8.51
N LEU A 102 8.66 -0.47 -8.19
CA LEU A 102 8.16 -0.52 -6.82
C LEU A 102 7.93 -1.96 -6.38
N ASP A 103 8.46 -2.30 -5.21
CA ASP A 103 8.05 -3.44 -4.43
C ASP A 103 7.11 -2.96 -3.32
N HIS A 104 5.82 -3.26 -3.42
CA HIS A 104 4.81 -2.76 -2.48
C HIS A 104 4.96 -3.28 -1.06
N GLU A 105 5.70 -4.37 -0.83
CA GLU A 105 5.94 -4.91 0.51
C GLU A 105 7.04 -4.13 1.24
N HIS A 106 8.04 -3.62 0.51
CA HIS A 106 9.25 -3.05 1.09
C HIS A 106 9.47 -1.56 0.75
N ASP A 107 8.84 -1.07 -0.32
CA ASP A 107 9.01 0.31 -0.80
C ASP A 107 7.87 1.22 -0.33
N THR A 108 8.29 2.23 0.43
CA THR A 108 7.51 3.41 0.83
C THR A 108 8.25 4.67 0.41
N VAL A 109 7.56 5.82 0.31
CA VAL A 109 8.19 7.13 0.00
C VAL A 109 9.41 7.38 0.89
N GLN A 110 9.34 6.99 2.16
CA GLN A 110 10.38 7.24 3.16
C GLN A 110 11.57 6.30 2.95
N SER A 111 11.32 5.02 2.72
CA SER A 111 12.39 4.05 2.39
C SER A 111 13.11 4.39 1.09
N LEU A 112 12.39 4.90 0.07
CA LEU A 112 12.96 5.31 -1.21
C LEU A 112 13.81 6.57 -1.04
N SER A 113 13.33 7.53 -0.26
CA SER A 113 14.08 8.73 0.13
C SER A 113 15.42 8.36 0.75
N LEU A 114 15.44 7.39 1.66
CA LEU A 114 16.67 6.93 2.31
C LEU A 114 17.57 6.14 1.36
N ARG A 115 17.00 5.27 0.53
CA ARG A 115 17.77 4.43 -0.41
C ARG A 115 18.48 5.26 -1.48
N TYR A 116 17.83 6.31 -1.97
CA TYR A 116 18.34 7.15 -3.05
C TYR A 116 18.91 8.49 -2.59
N GLY A 117 18.80 8.83 -1.30
CA GLY A 117 19.24 10.11 -0.76
C GLY A 117 18.41 11.30 -1.26
N VAL A 118 17.14 11.09 -1.64
CA VAL A 118 16.27 12.12 -2.21
C VAL A 118 15.27 12.62 -1.16
N PRO A 119 15.07 13.94 -1.00
CA PRO A 119 14.06 14.46 -0.10
C PRO A 119 12.65 13.94 -0.45
N PRO A 120 11.83 13.46 0.52
CA PRO A 120 10.48 12.97 0.27
C PRO A 120 9.59 13.97 -0.48
N ALA A 121 9.73 15.27 -0.18
CA ALA A 121 8.99 16.33 -0.84
C ALA A 121 9.37 16.50 -2.33
N ALA A 122 10.64 16.27 -2.69
CA ALA A 122 11.07 16.29 -4.09
C ALA A 122 10.54 15.07 -4.84
N LEU A 123 10.62 13.88 -4.22
CA LEU A 123 10.09 12.64 -4.79
C LEU A 123 8.57 12.73 -5.04
N ARG A 124 7.82 13.27 -4.07
CA ARG A 124 6.37 13.50 -4.22
C ARG A 124 6.04 14.47 -5.34
N ARG A 125 6.72 15.61 -5.41
CA ARG A 125 6.50 16.61 -6.47
C ARG A 125 6.82 16.05 -7.85
N ARG A 126 7.93 15.33 -8.01
CA ARG A 126 8.33 14.75 -9.31
C ARG A 126 7.34 13.71 -9.82
N ASN A 127 6.72 12.94 -8.92
CA ASN A 127 5.79 11.85 -9.26
C ASN A 127 4.31 12.22 -9.14
N ASN A 128 4.01 13.50 -8.88
CA ASN A 128 2.66 14.00 -8.66
C ASN A 128 1.90 13.17 -7.59
N LEU A 129 2.58 12.91 -6.46
CA LEU A 129 2.03 12.17 -5.32
C LEU A 129 1.53 13.17 -4.26
N THR A 130 0.20 13.30 -4.14
CA THR A 130 -0.43 14.09 -3.08
C THR A 130 -0.28 13.42 -1.70
N SER A 131 -0.24 12.09 -1.68
CA SER A 131 -0.22 11.27 -0.47
C SER A 131 0.56 9.98 -0.66
N ASP A 132 1.10 9.44 0.43
CA ASP A 132 1.98 8.26 0.41
C ASP A 132 1.27 6.97 -0.02
N HIS A 133 -0.03 6.85 0.24
CA HIS A 133 -0.82 5.67 -0.15
C HIS A 133 -1.01 5.55 -1.67
N LEU A 134 -0.84 6.63 -2.44
CA LEU A 134 -0.94 6.59 -3.91
C LEU A 134 0.24 5.88 -4.57
N LEU A 135 1.23 5.48 -3.79
CA LEU A 135 2.37 4.70 -4.23
C LEU A 135 1.97 3.23 -4.50
N VAL A 136 0.96 2.70 -3.80
CA VAL A 136 0.44 1.34 -3.98
C VAL A 136 -0.23 1.14 -5.34
N GLY A 137 -0.82 2.20 -5.91
CA GLY A 137 -1.47 2.16 -7.22
C GLY A 137 -0.51 2.22 -8.42
N ARG A 138 0.80 2.33 -8.19
CA ARG A 138 1.80 2.54 -9.23
C ARG A 138 2.81 1.39 -9.24
N LYS A 139 3.19 0.93 -10.44
CA LYS A 139 4.27 -0.06 -10.59
C LYS A 139 5.66 0.55 -10.58
N THR A 140 5.77 1.82 -10.97
CA THR A 140 7.05 2.51 -11.14
C THR A 140 7.00 3.92 -10.58
N ILE A 141 8.17 4.44 -10.20
CA ILE A 141 8.37 5.80 -9.70
C ILE A 141 9.63 6.39 -10.33
N LEU A 142 9.60 7.70 -10.61
CA LEU A 142 10.74 8.46 -11.13
C LEU A 142 11.54 9.06 -9.99
N ILE A 143 12.85 8.89 -10.04
CA ILE A 143 13.77 9.41 -9.03
C ILE A 143 14.52 10.58 -9.64
N PRO A 144 14.35 11.80 -9.08
CA PRO A 144 15.03 12.99 -9.58
C PRO A 144 16.55 12.81 -9.62
N GLY A 145 17.14 12.94 -10.81
CA GLY A 145 18.60 12.91 -11.00
C GLY A 145 19.33 14.08 -10.33
N GLU A 146 18.62 15.13 -9.94
CA GLU A 146 19.12 16.26 -9.15
C GLU A 146 19.82 15.80 -7.87
N PHE A 147 19.24 14.82 -7.19
CA PHE A 147 19.71 14.32 -5.91
C PHE A 147 20.45 12.98 -6.06
N TYR A 148 20.01 12.14 -7.01
CA TYR A 148 20.58 10.83 -7.24
C TYR A 148 21.50 10.80 -8.47
N LYS A 149 22.81 10.79 -8.24
CA LYS A 149 23.84 10.72 -9.31
C LYS A 149 24.24 9.29 -9.70
N GLY A 150 23.60 8.27 -9.12
CA GLY A 150 23.97 6.88 -9.32
C GLY A 150 23.57 6.31 -10.68
N GLY A 151 22.64 6.95 -11.41
CA GLY A 151 22.26 6.62 -12.79
C GLY A 151 21.67 5.23 -13.02
N VAL A 152 21.62 4.37 -11.99
CA VAL A 152 21.17 2.98 -12.05
C VAL A 152 20.06 2.78 -11.03
N SER A 153 18.99 2.09 -11.40
CA SER A 153 17.93 1.77 -10.44
C SER A 153 18.37 0.68 -9.46
N LEU A 154 18.18 0.95 -8.17
CA LEU A 154 18.40 0.03 -7.05
C LEU A 154 17.13 -0.78 -6.71
N SER A 155 16.19 -0.86 -7.66
CA SER A 155 14.95 -1.63 -7.48
C SER A 155 15.23 -3.12 -7.58
N PRO A 156 14.59 -3.95 -6.74
CA PRO A 156 14.45 -5.35 -7.09
C PRO A 156 13.74 -5.39 -8.43
N ARG A 157 14.34 -6.05 -9.44
CA ARG A 157 13.54 -6.43 -10.61
C ARG A 157 12.39 -7.28 -10.06
N PRO A 158 11.13 -7.03 -10.46
CA PRO A 158 9.99 -7.77 -9.93
C PRO A 158 10.30 -9.27 -9.88
N VAL A 159 10.07 -9.90 -8.72
CA VAL A 159 10.45 -11.30 -8.44
C VAL A 159 9.79 -12.29 -9.40
N GLU A 160 8.66 -11.92 -9.99
CA GLU A 160 7.96 -12.69 -11.03
C GLU A 160 8.62 -12.59 -12.43
N GLY A 161 9.70 -11.81 -12.58
CA GLY A 161 10.47 -11.71 -13.81
C GLY A 161 9.72 -10.97 -14.94
N GLU A 162 10.47 -10.59 -15.98
CA GLU A 162 9.90 -9.99 -17.21
C GLU A 162 8.91 -10.93 -17.90
N GLU A 163 9.13 -12.24 -17.76
CA GLU A 163 8.37 -13.29 -18.42
C GLU A 163 6.93 -13.38 -17.90
N GLU A 164 6.70 -13.22 -16.60
CA GLU A 164 5.36 -13.33 -16.03
C GLU A 164 4.50 -12.08 -16.29
N GLU A 165 5.11 -10.89 -16.33
CA GLU A 165 4.39 -9.68 -16.76
C GLU A 165 4.00 -9.75 -18.24
N LEU A 166 4.87 -10.30 -19.10
CA LEU A 166 4.53 -10.60 -20.49
C LEU A 166 3.38 -11.62 -20.54
N ARG A 167 3.42 -12.66 -19.71
CA ARG A 167 2.35 -13.67 -19.60
C ARG A 167 1.00 -13.04 -19.22
N LYS A 168 0.95 -12.24 -18.16
CA LYS A 168 -0.25 -11.51 -17.71
C LYS A 168 -0.73 -10.51 -18.77
N GLY A 169 0.18 -9.86 -19.48
CA GLY A 169 -0.11 -9.01 -20.63
C GLY A 169 -0.78 -9.78 -21.78
N LYS A 170 -0.24 -10.95 -22.13
CA LYS A 170 -0.78 -11.83 -23.18
C LYS A 170 -2.17 -12.36 -22.83
N ILE A 171 -2.40 -12.80 -21.59
CA ILE A 171 -3.71 -13.26 -21.12
C ILE A 171 -4.76 -12.14 -21.26
N ARG A 172 -4.43 -10.91 -20.85
CA ARG A 172 -5.35 -9.76 -21.01
C ARG A 172 -5.67 -9.44 -22.47
N ARG A 173 -4.67 -9.56 -23.36
CA ARG A 173 -4.89 -9.40 -24.81
C ARG A 173 -5.83 -10.46 -25.36
N PHE A 174 -5.64 -11.72 -24.97
CA PHE A 174 -6.55 -12.82 -25.31
C PHE A 174 -7.98 -12.56 -24.81
N MET A 175 -8.15 -12.23 -23.52
CA MET A 175 -9.45 -11.91 -22.92
C MET A 175 -10.18 -10.80 -23.69
N THR A 176 -9.45 -9.77 -24.11
CA THR A 176 -10.02 -8.64 -24.88
C THR A 176 -10.36 -9.04 -26.31
N ALA A 177 -9.51 -9.83 -26.98
CA ALA A 177 -9.72 -10.28 -28.35
C ALA A 177 -10.92 -11.23 -28.48
N CYS A 178 -11.00 -12.21 -27.56
CA CYS A 178 -12.04 -13.22 -27.54
C CYS A 178 -13.30 -12.80 -26.75
N LYS A 179 -13.26 -11.64 -26.07
CA LYS A 179 -14.33 -11.14 -25.17
C LYS A 179 -14.66 -12.11 -24.02
N VAL A 180 -13.66 -12.84 -23.54
CA VAL A 180 -13.78 -13.75 -22.40
C VAL A 180 -13.55 -12.96 -21.12
N SER A 181 -14.55 -12.93 -20.23
CA SER A 181 -14.43 -12.29 -18.91
C SER A 181 -13.80 -13.18 -17.86
N ASP A 182 -13.87 -14.50 -18.04
CA ASP A 182 -13.39 -15.48 -17.07
C ASP A 182 -11.89 -15.70 -17.21
N TYR A 183 -11.14 -15.29 -16.19
CA TYR A 183 -9.69 -15.39 -16.17
C TYR A 183 -9.21 -16.85 -16.25
N ASP A 184 -9.90 -17.77 -15.58
CA ASP A 184 -9.52 -19.20 -15.56
C ASP A 184 -9.65 -19.86 -16.94
N TYR A 185 -10.66 -19.46 -17.73
CA TYR A 185 -10.78 -19.89 -19.13
C TYR A 185 -9.63 -19.34 -19.96
N ALA A 186 -9.31 -18.05 -19.81
CA ALA A 186 -8.19 -17.45 -20.53
C ALA A 186 -6.86 -18.12 -20.16
N LEU A 187 -6.66 -18.47 -18.89
CA LEU A 187 -5.49 -19.23 -18.46
C LEU A 187 -5.40 -20.59 -19.14
N LEU A 188 -6.50 -21.35 -19.17
CA LEU A 188 -6.55 -22.68 -19.78
C LEU A 188 -6.11 -22.65 -21.26
N TYR A 189 -6.70 -21.75 -22.06
CA TYR A 189 -6.36 -21.64 -23.48
C TYR A 189 -4.92 -21.16 -23.70
N MET A 190 -4.46 -20.21 -22.88
CA MET A 190 -3.10 -19.70 -22.97
C MET A 190 -2.06 -20.74 -22.56
N GLU A 191 -2.33 -21.55 -21.53
CA GLU A 191 -1.44 -22.64 -21.10
C GLU A 191 -1.37 -23.74 -22.17
N GLN A 192 -2.52 -24.13 -22.74
CA GLN A 192 -2.59 -25.12 -23.82
C GLN A 192 -1.86 -24.66 -25.09
N ALA A 193 -1.86 -23.37 -25.38
CA ALA A 193 -1.14 -22.77 -26.51
C ALA A 193 0.33 -22.42 -26.20
N GLY A 194 0.86 -22.76 -25.01
CA GLY A 194 2.23 -22.40 -24.64
C GLY A 194 2.47 -20.88 -24.57
N TYR A 195 1.43 -20.11 -24.26
CA TYR A 195 1.39 -18.65 -24.26
C TYR A 195 1.65 -17.98 -25.62
N ASP A 196 1.30 -18.64 -26.72
CA ASP A 196 1.10 -18.00 -28.02
C ASP A 196 -0.32 -17.45 -28.12
N ILE A 197 -0.44 -16.13 -28.29
CA ILE A 197 -1.75 -15.44 -28.31
C ILE A 197 -2.54 -15.86 -29.54
N ASP A 198 -1.90 -15.93 -30.71
CA ASP A 198 -2.61 -16.14 -31.97
C ASP A 198 -3.19 -17.55 -32.02
N VAL A 199 -2.39 -18.54 -31.60
CA VAL A 199 -2.83 -19.94 -31.49
C VAL A 199 -3.98 -20.08 -30.49
N ALA A 200 -3.88 -19.44 -29.32
CA ALA A 200 -4.95 -19.46 -28.32
C ALA A 200 -6.25 -18.88 -28.88
N ILE A 201 -6.19 -17.74 -29.58
CA ILE A 201 -7.36 -17.11 -30.22
C ILE A 201 -7.96 -18.06 -31.24
N THR A 202 -7.15 -18.67 -32.11
CA THR A 202 -7.66 -19.60 -33.13
C THR A 202 -8.38 -20.80 -32.50
N ASN A 203 -7.78 -21.42 -31.47
CA ASN A 203 -8.39 -22.56 -30.77
C ASN A 203 -9.75 -22.18 -30.16
N TYR A 204 -9.84 -20.99 -29.53
CA TYR A 204 -11.10 -20.50 -28.98
C TYR A 204 -12.16 -20.25 -30.07
N MET A 205 -11.78 -19.64 -31.20
CA MET A 205 -12.73 -19.37 -32.28
C MET A 205 -13.23 -20.65 -32.96
N ASP A 206 -12.36 -21.66 -33.07
CA ASP A 206 -12.70 -22.98 -33.61
C ASP A 206 -13.72 -23.70 -32.71
N ASP A 207 -13.52 -23.67 -31.39
CA ASP A 207 -14.49 -24.22 -30.43
C ASP A 207 -15.83 -23.48 -30.50
N GLU A 208 -15.84 -22.15 -30.55
CA GLU A 208 -17.06 -21.35 -30.73
C GLU A 208 -17.79 -21.66 -32.05
N ALA A 209 -17.05 -21.91 -33.13
CA ALA A 209 -17.63 -22.32 -34.42
C ALA A 209 -18.18 -23.74 -34.36
N TRP A 210 -17.51 -24.63 -33.63
CA TRP A 210 -17.97 -25.99 -33.38
C TRP A 210 -19.26 -26.00 -32.56
N GLU A 211 -19.32 -25.25 -31.46
CA GLU A 211 -20.53 -25.14 -30.62
C GLU A 211 -21.73 -24.58 -31.38
N ARG A 212 -21.51 -23.59 -32.27
CA ARG A 212 -22.57 -23.02 -33.12
C ARG A 212 -23.11 -24.03 -34.15
N SER A 213 -22.25 -24.88 -34.70
CA SER A 213 -22.64 -25.89 -35.69
C SER A 213 -23.15 -27.20 -35.06
N HIS A 214 -22.84 -27.43 -33.78
CA HIS A 214 -23.24 -28.62 -33.03
C HIS A 214 -24.13 -28.24 -31.83
N PRO A 215 -25.33 -27.68 -32.06
CA PRO A 215 -26.22 -27.30 -30.98
C PRO A 215 -26.58 -28.53 -30.15
N ASN A 216 -26.34 -28.43 -28.84
CA ASN A 216 -26.48 -29.54 -27.91
C ASN A 216 -27.90 -30.12 -27.94
N GLN A 217 -28.04 -31.38 -28.40
CA GLN A 217 -29.34 -32.05 -28.57
C GLN A 217 -30.15 -32.11 -27.25
N ARG A 218 -29.49 -32.10 -26.09
CA ARG A 218 -30.14 -32.03 -24.78
C ARG A 218 -30.91 -30.72 -24.57
N ARG A 219 -30.35 -29.57 -25.00
CA ARG A 219 -31.04 -28.28 -24.94
C ARG A 219 -32.20 -28.21 -25.92
N ARG A 220 -32.06 -28.81 -27.10
CA ARG A 220 -33.15 -28.94 -28.08
C ARG A 220 -34.36 -29.70 -27.50
N ASN A 221 -34.10 -30.79 -26.78
CA ASN A 221 -35.16 -31.58 -26.16
C ASN A 221 -35.83 -30.84 -24.97
N SER A 222 -35.09 -30.07 -24.17
CA SER A 222 -35.68 -29.25 -23.09
C SER A 222 -36.48 -28.05 -23.62
N GLU A 223 -36.03 -27.40 -24.70
CA GLU A 223 -36.76 -26.31 -25.36
C GLU A 223 -38.05 -26.85 -26.02
N ALA A 224 -37.95 -27.97 -26.73
CA ALA A 224 -39.10 -28.62 -27.37
C ALA A 224 -40.13 -29.13 -26.36
N SER A 225 -39.72 -29.59 -25.17
CA SER A 225 -40.64 -29.96 -24.09
C SER A 225 -41.23 -28.76 -23.35
N LYS A 226 -40.49 -27.64 -23.23
CA LYS A 226 -41.01 -26.36 -22.71
C LYS A 226 -42.04 -25.71 -23.65
N VAL A 227 -41.86 -25.83 -24.96
CA VAL A 227 -42.84 -25.37 -25.97
C VAL A 227 -44.08 -26.26 -25.97
N LYS A 228 -43.94 -27.58 -25.80
CA LYS A 228 -45.09 -28.50 -25.67
C LYS A 228 -45.93 -28.26 -24.40
N ASN A 229 -45.29 -27.93 -23.27
CA ASN A 229 -45.98 -27.58 -22.02
C ASN A 229 -46.67 -26.19 -22.04
N ARG A 230 -46.51 -25.41 -23.10
CA ARG A 230 -47.20 -24.12 -23.29
C ARG A 230 -48.49 -24.21 -24.12
N GLY A 231 -48.87 -25.41 -24.56
CA GLY A 231 -50.14 -25.66 -25.24
C GLY A 231 -51.15 -26.36 -24.32
N LEU A 232 -52.39 -25.86 -24.30
CA LEU A 232 -53.60 -26.48 -23.72
C LEU A 232 -53.91 -26.24 -22.24
N PHE A 233 -53.67 -25.03 -21.73
CA PHE A 233 -54.48 -24.53 -20.61
C PHE A 233 -55.15 -23.23 -21.06
N TRP A 234 -56.49 -23.20 -20.97
CA TRP A 234 -57.40 -22.09 -21.31
C TRP A 234 -57.91 -22.01 -22.77
N ARG A 235 -58.91 -22.85 -23.09
CA ARG A 235 -60.01 -22.51 -24.02
C ARG A 235 -61.35 -22.95 -23.41
N GLY A 236 -62.21 -21.98 -23.10
CA GLY A 236 -63.65 -22.14 -22.81
C GLY A 236 -63.96 -22.83 -21.48
N LEU A 237 -64.95 -22.45 -20.67
CA LEU A 237 -66.20 -21.73 -20.86
C LEU A 237 -66.47 -20.86 -19.62
#